data_AF-A0AAD5PTT7-F1
#
_entry.id   AF-A0AAD5PTT7-F1
#
_cell.length_a   1.000
_cell.length_b   1.000
_cell.length_c   1.000
_cell.angle_alpha   90.00
_cell.angle_beta   90.00
_cell.angle_gamma   90.00
#
_symmetry.space_group_name_H-M   'P 1'
#
loop_
_entity.id
_entity.type
_entity.pdbx_description
1 polymer ?
#
loop_
_entity_poly.entity_id
_entity_poly.type
_entity_poly.pdbx_seq_one_letter_code
_entity_poly.pdbx_strand_id
1 'polypeptide(L)' 'MLFYSAELAVGTELPKPFTDYIDDPLQMAGNVISNQRGEMVFVYACQYPSDRPSVTEMIDVLRNLESKRE' A
#
# COMPACT_ATOMS: atom_id res chain seq x y z
N MET A 1 5.07 -2.05 -10.23
CA MET A 1 4.67 -3.48 -10.22
C MET A 1 5.48 -4.31 -11.25
N LEU A 2 6.79 -4.04 -11.41
CA LEU A 2 7.63 -4.70 -12.44
C LEU A 2 8.47 -5.86 -11.87
N PHE A 3 8.79 -5.82 -10.58
CA PHE A 3 9.66 -6.81 -9.94
C PHE A 3 8.98 -8.18 -9.81
N TYR A 4 7.83 -8.25 -9.13
CA TYR A 4 7.11 -9.52 -8.90
C TYR A 4 6.58 -10.17 -10.19
N SER A 5 6.27 -9.38 -11.21
CA SER A 5 5.88 -9.88 -12.52
C SER A 5 7.06 -10.47 -13.29
N ALA A 6 8.26 -9.89 -13.16
CA ALA A 6 9.49 -10.48 -13.69
C ALA A 6 9.85 -11.79 -12.97
N GLU A 7 9.75 -11.82 -11.63
CA GLU A 7 10.02 -13.02 -10.81
C GLU A 7 9.07 -14.19 -11.14
N LEU A 8 7.77 -13.91 -11.29
CA LEU A 8 6.80 -14.91 -11.77
C LEU A 8 7.15 -15.45 -13.15
N ALA A 9 7.62 -14.60 -14.07
CA ALA A 9 7.97 -15.00 -15.42
C ALA A 9 9.19 -15.92 -15.49
N VAL A 10 10.10 -15.85 -14.52
CA VAL A 10 11.24 -16.77 -14.37
C VAL A 10 10.94 -17.99 -13.50
N GLY A 11 9.68 -18.16 -13.10
CA GLY A 11 9.22 -19.33 -12.35
C GLY A 11 9.46 -19.25 -10.84
N THR A 12 9.81 -18.08 -10.31
CA THR A 12 9.88 -17.87 -8.86
C THR A 12 8.46 -17.97 -8.29
N GLU A 13 8.25 -18.85 -7.31
CA GLU A 13 7.00 -18.89 -6.57
C GLU A 13 6.79 -17.56 -5.85
N LEU A 14 5.57 -17.01 -5.92
CA LEU A 14 5.23 -15.85 -5.11
C LEU A 14 5.42 -16.18 -3.62
N PRO A 15 5.83 -15.19 -2.80
CA PRO A 15 5.87 -15.34 -1.35
C PRO A 15 4.56 -15.92 -0.84
N LYS A 16 4.63 -17.07 -0.17
CA LYS A 16 3.49 -17.70 0.49
C LYS A 16 3.26 -16.99 1.83
N PRO A 17 1.99 -16.82 2.28
CA PRO A 17 1.72 -16.38 3.63
C PRO A 17 2.45 -17.29 4.62
N PHE A 18 3.13 -16.69 5.60
CA PHE A 18 3.78 -17.44 6.66
C PHE A 18 2.73 -18.25 7.43
N THR A 19 2.94 -19.54 7.56
CA THR A 19 2.00 -20.49 8.19
C THR A 19 1.93 -20.39 9.71
N ASP A 20 2.95 -19.75 10.28
CA ASP A 20 3.32 -19.71 11.69
C ASP A 20 3.46 -18.26 12.17
N TYR A 21 3.05 -17.31 11.33
CA TYR A 21 2.98 -15.90 11.64
C TYR A 21 1.54 -15.53 11.98
N ILE A 22 1.32 -15.14 13.23
CA ILE A 22 0.11 -14.45 13.64
C ILE A 22 0.42 -12.97 13.47
N ASP A 23 -0.24 -12.33 12.50
CA ASP A 23 -0.13 -10.89 12.34
C ASP A 23 -0.57 -10.23 13.64
N ASP A 24 0.25 -9.36 14.21
CA ASP A 24 -0.03 -8.78 15.52
C ASP A 24 -1.32 -7.94 15.41
N PRO A 25 -2.41 -8.35 16.08
CA PRO A 25 -3.69 -7.66 15.98
C PRO A 25 -3.64 -6.24 16.55
N LEU A 26 -2.60 -5.90 17.31
CA LEU A 26 -2.35 -4.58 17.88
C LEU A 26 -1.35 -3.75 17.05
N GLN A 27 -0.77 -4.31 15.99
CA GLN A 27 0.16 -3.56 15.16
C GLN A 27 -0.57 -2.40 14.48
N MET A 28 -0.21 -1.19 14.89
CA MET A 28 -0.65 0.03 14.22
C MET A 28 -0.07 0.08 12.82
N ALA A 29 -0.94 0.24 11.83
CA ALA A 29 -0.56 0.44 10.44
C ALA A 29 -0.71 1.92 10.06
N GLY A 30 -0.27 2.25 8.86
CA GLY A 30 -0.50 3.55 8.25
C GLY A 30 -0.35 3.44 6.74
N ASN A 31 -1.00 4.32 6.02
CA ASN A 31 -0.88 4.40 4.57
C ASN A 31 -0.28 5.75 4.21
N VAL A 32 0.78 5.73 3.41
CA VAL A 32 1.36 6.93 2.83
C VAL A 32 1.38 6.80 1.32
N ILE A 33 1.09 7.90 0.64
CA ILE A 33 1.25 8.01 -0.80
C ILE A 33 2.30 9.08 -1.04
N SER A 34 3.32 8.74 -1.82
CA SER A 34 4.37 9.66 -2.24
C SER A 34 4.30 9.91 -3.74
N ASN A 35 4.62 11.13 -4.18
CA ASN A 35 4.79 11.43 -5.59
C ASN A 35 6.19 11.00 -6.10
N GLN A 36 6.46 11.21 -7.38
CA GLN A 36 7.75 10.87 -8.02
C GLN A 36 8.95 11.68 -7.50
N ARG A 37 8.71 12.79 -6.80
CA ARG A 37 9.75 13.61 -6.15
C ARG A 37 10.05 13.13 -4.72
N GLY A 38 9.34 12.11 -4.23
CA GLY A 38 9.44 11.62 -2.87
C GLY A 38 8.65 12.45 -1.85
N GLU A 39 7.79 13.37 -2.29
CA GLU A 39 6.95 14.17 -1.40
C GLU A 39 5.71 13.37 -0.99
N MET A 40 5.39 13.38 0.30
CA MET A 40 4.17 12.75 0.82
C MET A 40 2.96 13.59 0.45
N VAL A 41 2.07 13.01 -0.34
CA VAL A 41 0.84 13.66 -0.84
C VAL A 41 -0.41 13.18 -0.11
N PHE A 42 -0.28 12.09 0.65
CA PHE A 42 -1.31 11.60 1.56
C PHE A 42 -0.65 10.84 2.70
N VAL A 43 -1.14 11.07 3.91
CA VAL A 43 -0.74 10.35 5.11
C VAL A 43 -2.00 10.01 5.88
N TYR A 44 -2.24 8.72 6.06
CA TYR A 44 -3.28 8.20 6.93
C TYR A 44 -2.63 7.48 8.11
N ALA A 45 -2.69 8.12 9.27
CA ALA A 45 -2.23 7.57 10.53
C ALA A 45 -3.40 6.85 11.21
N CYS A 46 -3.47 5.52 11.07
CA CYS A 46 -4.54 4.73 11.68
C CYS A 46 -4.52 4.94 13.19
N GLN A 47 -5.69 5.19 13.80
CA GLN A 47 -5.79 5.30 15.26
C GLN A 47 -6.02 3.93 15.91
N TYR A 48 -6.52 2.97 15.13
CA TYR A 48 -6.77 1.60 15.53
C TYR A 48 -6.23 0.62 14.48
N PRO A 49 -5.86 -0.62 14.85
CA PRO A 49 -5.40 -1.63 13.88
C PRO A 49 -6.38 -1.92 12.74
N SER A 50 -7.68 -1.78 13.00
CA SER A 50 -8.79 -1.96 12.05
C SER A 50 -9.14 -0.71 11.23
N ASP A 51 -8.58 0.45 11.59
CA ASP A 51 -8.90 1.76 11.01
C ASP A 51 -8.04 2.01 9.75
N ARG A 52 -7.97 1.04 8.84
CA ARG A 52 -7.17 1.17 7.61
C ARG A 52 -8.03 1.76 6.49
N PRO A 53 -7.52 2.72 5.70
CA PRO A 53 -8.25 3.24 4.55
C PRO A 53 -8.47 2.13 3.52
N SER A 54 -9.65 2.12 2.93
CA SER A 54 -9.98 1.20 1.85
C SER A 54 -9.15 1.48 0.60
N VAL A 55 -9.00 0.45 -0.25
CA VAL A 55 -8.34 0.60 -1.56
C VAL A 55 -9.03 1.69 -2.40
N THR A 56 -10.35 1.77 -2.34
CA THR A 56 -11.15 2.77 -3.07
C THR A 56 -10.80 4.19 -2.64
N GLU A 57 -10.73 4.46 -1.33
CA GLU A 57 -10.35 5.78 -0.80
C GLU A 57 -8.95 6.19 -1.24
N MET A 58 -7.99 5.26 -1.24
CA MET A 58 -6.63 5.53 -1.71
C MET A 58 -6.58 5.85 -3.21
N ILE A 59 -7.38 5.15 -4.04
CA ILE A 59 -7.48 5.42 -5.47
C ILE A 59 -8.09 6.80 -5.74
N ASP A 60 -9.10 7.20 -4.99
CA ASP A 60 -9.73 8.52 -5.16
C ASP A 60 -8.79 9.66 -4.75
N VAL A 61 -7.97 9.46 -3.71
CA VAL A 61 -6.88 10.39 -3.38
C VAL A 61 -5.90 10.52 -4.54
N LEU A 62 -5.49 9.41 -5.15
CA LEU A 62 -4.60 9.43 -6.33
C LEU A 62 -5.22 10.17 -7.52
N ARG A 63 -6.49 9.91 -7.83
CA ARG A 63 -7.21 10.61 -8.91
C ARG A 63 -7.29 12.11 -8.68
N ASN A 64 -7.55 12.53 -7.45
CA ASN A 64 -7.61 13.94 -7.07
C ASN A 64 -6.24 14.63 -7.10
N LEU A 65 -5.16 13.87 -6.93
CA LEU A 65 -3.80 14.41 -7.06
C LEU A 65 -3.41 14.60 -8.53
N GLU A 66 -3.82 13.69 -9.40
CA GLU A 66 -3.61 13.81 -10.85
C GLU A 66 -4.43 14.96 -11.46
N SER A 67 -5.69 15.16 -11.02
CA SER A 67 -6.53 16.26 -11.52
C SER A 67 -6.08 17.65 -11.09
N LYS A 68 -5.34 17.78 -9.98
CA LYS A 68 -4.72 19.05 -9.54
C LYS A 68 -3.43 19.39 -10.27
N ARG A 69 -2.96 18.51 -11.15
CA ARG A 69 -1.70 18.61 -11.89
C ARG A 69 -1.90 19.19 -13.30
N GLU A 70 -3.14 19.28 -13.76
CA GLU A 70 -3.61 20.00 -14.97
C GLU A 70 -3.93 21.47 -14.64
#